data_AF-A0A9W8MJG6-F1
#
_entry.id   AF-A0A9W8MJG6-F1
#
_cell.length_a   1.000
_cell.length_b   1.000
_cell.length_c   1.000
_cell.angle_alpha   90.00
_cell.angle_beta   90.00
_cell.angle_gamma   90.00
#
_symmetry.space_group_name_H-M   'P 1'
#
loop_
_entity.id
_entity.type
_entity.pdbx_description
1 polymer ?
#
loop_
_entity_poly.entity_id
_entity_poly.type
_entity_poly.pdbx_seq_one_letter_code
_entity_poly.pdbx_strand_id
1 'polypeptide(L)'
;MYRSTDDQKGKRPRRSEGSTSGELELSPASAWKASKRPRIVSKIHATLQGVCNPGIKSARRNELSREEKEVLNELAMEVSPRRKKYPGIGMGRPSCPPEASGSRIQTAVFERTPTVSHIIESLMNDFSDTDEEDSNQDNQGGAGTSSTEAGNFVRAAAKQIGNEDDEDDDSDWSTDDGTSDTGSSDLYSVVDESLGYVTSEDGSLLGEVVNQAILEASLEDLKVVDVSELESMDRAKKRLLLRESDLAYLRRLQLKRLVDEVDIGSVLLDRLDQELRRTGLNATSVLRMMELTDTVISGSFVFPVLRRGTVNPNDLDFFTSIDSHLVVLSYLKKKGYNDRKQLYPQNSWRPGYGSNLQDIKYIFELKNRKAYKINVIVSKGRAILPIMQFHSTPVMNYIAYHGVVCLYDITLYQLGITNYVDMPTRVVACMNKYEARGFEIWGSFEEEHSCKIDGCCPQTIRTLFDRDVVHVRFPDYIDVSQVELRKNEAKIAVWRLATGVACKAPTNDNVGFVVCDSMLTVLRR
;
A
#
# COMPACT_ATOMS: atom_id res chain seq x y z
N MET A 1 15.85 65.24 16.12
CA MET A 1 16.81 66.32 16.44
C MET A 1 17.94 65.74 17.28
N TYR A 2 19.16 66.15 16.93
CA TYR A 2 20.50 65.64 17.27
C TYR A 2 20.82 65.15 18.69
N ARG A 3 21.58 64.05 18.78
CA ARG A 3 22.85 63.79 19.55
C ARG A 3 23.20 62.29 19.40
N SER A 4 24.15 61.87 18.58
CA SER A 4 25.62 61.79 18.78
C SER A 4 26.03 61.06 20.06
N THR A 5 26.55 59.82 19.93
CA THR A 5 27.54 59.21 20.83
C THR A 5 28.32 58.11 20.10
N ASP A 6 29.56 58.45 19.76
CA ASP A 6 30.83 57.77 19.98
C ASP A 6 31.04 56.27 19.69
N ASP A 7 31.93 56.07 18.72
CA ASP A 7 32.80 54.93 18.45
C ASP A 7 33.64 54.50 19.67
N GLN A 8 33.61 53.19 19.98
CA GLN A 8 34.73 52.53 20.67
C GLN A 8 35.15 51.26 19.92
N LYS A 9 36.37 51.33 19.37
CA LYS A 9 37.12 50.25 18.72
C LYS A 9 37.58 49.21 19.76
N GLY A 10 36.99 48.01 19.72
CA GLY A 10 37.44 46.84 20.46
C GLY A 10 38.56 46.08 19.74
N LYS A 11 39.72 45.98 20.41
CA LYS A 11 40.91 45.21 19.99
C LYS A 11 40.62 43.70 20.01
N ARG A 12 40.99 42.98 18.96
CA ARG A 12 40.95 41.50 18.88
C ARG A 12 42.11 40.86 19.66
N PRO A 13 41.91 39.77 20.42
CA PRO A 13 43.00 39.02 21.03
C PRO A 13 43.70 38.09 20.03
N ARG A 14 45.03 38.02 20.14
CA ARG A 14 45.88 36.99 19.53
C ARG A 14 45.52 35.62 20.12
N ARG A 15 45.31 34.61 19.26
CA ARG A 15 45.20 33.21 19.66
C ARG A 15 46.49 32.48 19.30
N SER A 16 47.01 31.78 20.29
CA SER A 16 48.22 30.99 20.35
C SER A 16 48.10 29.66 19.59
N GLU A 17 49.27 29.13 19.31
CA GLU A 17 49.64 27.91 18.60
C GLU A 17 49.11 26.61 19.24
N GLY A 18 49.03 25.56 18.40
CA GLY A 18 49.38 24.18 18.80
C GLY A 18 48.22 23.20 18.94
N SER A 19 47.93 22.42 17.88
CA SER A 19 47.56 21.01 18.02
C SER A 19 47.76 20.26 16.69
N THR A 20 48.66 19.30 16.70
CA THR A 20 48.93 18.34 15.63
C THR A 20 47.97 17.17 15.76
N SER A 21 46.87 17.19 14.99
CA SER A 21 46.09 15.98 14.67
C SER A 21 46.30 15.68 13.19
N GLY A 22 47.01 14.60 12.89
CA GLY A 22 47.16 14.09 11.53
C GLY A 22 45.84 13.54 11.01
N GLU A 23 44.99 14.43 10.50
CA GLU A 23 43.96 14.04 9.55
C GLU A 23 44.67 13.72 8.23
N LEU A 24 44.60 12.45 7.81
CA LEU A 24 44.88 12.06 6.45
C LEU A 24 43.84 12.76 5.56
N GLU A 25 44.16 13.98 5.10
CA GLU A 25 43.41 14.66 4.06
C GLU A 25 43.37 13.73 2.85
N LEU A 26 42.20 13.10 2.65
CA LEU A 26 41.89 12.42 1.42
C LEU A 26 42.09 13.44 0.29
N SER A 27 43.00 13.13 -0.62
CA SER A 27 43.19 13.91 -1.85
C SER A 27 41.83 14.33 -2.42
N PRO A 28 41.67 15.57 -2.91
CA PRO A 28 40.41 16.02 -3.52
C PRO A 28 39.86 15.06 -4.58
N ALA A 29 40.72 14.29 -5.25
CA ALA A 29 40.32 13.24 -6.18
C ALA A 29 39.67 12.02 -5.48
N SER A 30 40.14 11.65 -4.30
CA SER A 30 39.60 10.57 -3.47
C SER A 30 38.26 10.94 -2.85
N ALA A 31 38.13 12.18 -2.34
CA ALA A 31 36.87 12.70 -1.80
C ALA A 31 35.79 12.85 -2.91
N TRP A 32 36.21 13.30 -4.10
CA TRP A 32 35.34 13.39 -5.26
C TRP A 32 34.88 12.02 -5.77
N LYS A 33 35.78 11.02 -5.80
CA LYS A 33 35.44 9.62 -6.15
C LYS A 33 34.46 9.00 -5.14
N ALA A 34 34.65 9.24 -3.85
CA ALA A 34 33.77 8.73 -2.79
C ALA A 34 32.33 9.26 -2.93
N SER A 35 32.16 10.54 -3.28
CA SER A 35 30.83 11.16 -3.45
C SER A 35 30.02 10.61 -4.63
N LYS A 36 30.67 10.19 -5.72
CA LYS A 36 30.00 9.65 -6.92
C LYS A 36 29.78 8.14 -6.89
N ARG A 37 30.53 7.41 -6.08
CA ARG A 37 30.52 5.94 -6.03
C ARG A 37 29.12 5.36 -5.85
N PRO A 38 28.24 5.85 -4.95
CA PRO A 38 26.88 5.29 -4.80
C PRO A 38 26.01 5.40 -6.06
N ARG A 39 26.10 6.53 -6.78
CA ARG A 39 25.35 6.74 -8.04
C ARG A 39 25.85 5.84 -9.16
N ILE A 40 27.17 5.67 -9.25
CA ILE A 40 27.79 4.78 -10.24
C ILE A 40 27.41 3.32 -9.96
N VAL A 41 27.42 2.89 -8.69
CA VAL A 41 27.00 1.54 -8.29
C VAL A 41 25.53 1.28 -8.62
N SER A 42 24.64 2.23 -8.32
CA SER A 42 23.22 2.15 -8.68
C SER A 42 23.01 1.99 -10.19
N LYS A 43 23.77 2.71 -11.01
CA LYS A 43 23.68 2.63 -12.47
C LYS A 43 24.25 1.34 -13.06
N ILE A 44 25.35 0.83 -12.50
CA ILE A 44 25.90 -0.50 -12.82
C ILE A 44 24.87 -1.58 -12.48
N HIS A 45 24.24 -1.48 -11.32
CA HIS A 45 23.19 -2.40 -10.89
C HIS A 45 22.03 -2.39 -11.89
N ALA A 46 21.46 -1.23 -12.19
CA ALA A 46 20.39 -1.10 -13.18
C ALA A 46 20.77 -1.65 -14.57
N THR A 47 22.03 -1.50 -14.99
CA THR A 47 22.50 -1.99 -16.30
C THR A 47 22.69 -3.52 -16.34
N LEU A 48 22.98 -4.15 -15.19
CA LEU A 48 23.34 -5.57 -15.12
C LEU A 48 22.30 -6.45 -14.41
N GLN A 49 21.31 -5.85 -13.76
CA GLN A 49 20.21 -6.54 -13.10
C GLN A 49 19.34 -7.27 -14.14
N GLY A 50 18.83 -8.46 -13.79
CA GLY A 50 17.97 -9.26 -14.68
C GLY A 50 18.67 -9.99 -15.83
N VAL A 51 19.96 -9.73 -16.08
CA VAL A 51 20.70 -10.41 -17.17
C VAL A 51 21.29 -11.74 -16.69
N CYS A 52 20.56 -12.84 -16.93
CA CYS A 52 20.97 -14.20 -16.55
C CYS A 52 21.97 -14.84 -17.54
N ASN A 53 21.94 -14.46 -18.82
CA ASN A 53 22.82 -15.05 -19.83
C ASN A 53 24.25 -14.46 -19.76
N PRO A 54 25.31 -15.28 -19.59
CA PRO A 54 26.68 -14.79 -19.45
C PRO A 54 27.21 -13.98 -20.65
N GLY A 55 26.80 -14.36 -21.88
CA GLY A 55 27.19 -13.67 -23.10
C GLY A 55 26.55 -12.28 -23.20
N ILE A 56 25.25 -12.18 -22.89
CA ILE A 56 24.51 -10.90 -22.87
C ILE A 56 25.05 -10.01 -21.75
N LYS A 57 25.34 -10.59 -20.57
CA LYS A 57 25.91 -9.84 -19.44
C LYS A 57 27.30 -9.29 -19.77
N SER A 58 28.11 -10.05 -20.50
CA SER A 58 29.40 -9.59 -21.02
C SER A 58 29.24 -8.45 -22.04
N ALA A 59 28.28 -8.55 -22.95
CA ALA A 59 27.96 -7.48 -23.89
C ALA A 59 27.51 -6.19 -23.19
N ARG A 60 26.60 -6.30 -22.20
CA ARG A 60 26.16 -5.16 -21.37
C ARG A 60 27.28 -4.54 -20.55
N ARG A 61 28.23 -5.34 -20.05
CA ARG A 61 29.45 -4.82 -19.41
C ARG A 61 30.29 -3.97 -20.36
N ASN A 62 30.27 -4.23 -21.67
CA ASN A 62 30.99 -3.41 -22.64
C ASN A 62 30.32 -2.05 -22.87
N GLU A 63 29.01 -1.92 -22.61
CA GLU A 63 28.24 -0.66 -22.70
C GLU A 63 28.51 0.30 -21.52
N LEU A 64 29.05 -0.20 -20.41
CA LEU A 64 29.44 0.63 -19.27
C LEU A 64 30.53 1.63 -19.66
N SER A 65 30.42 2.85 -19.14
CA SER A 65 31.46 3.87 -19.22
C SER A 65 32.74 3.40 -18.52
N ARG A 66 33.85 4.09 -18.82
CA ARG A 66 35.14 3.78 -18.19
C ARG A 66 35.08 3.89 -16.66
N GLU A 67 34.40 4.91 -16.13
CA GLU A 67 34.23 5.11 -14.68
C GLU A 67 33.41 3.98 -14.04
N GLU A 68 32.32 3.54 -14.69
CA GLU A 68 31.50 2.41 -14.24
C GLU A 68 32.29 1.09 -14.26
N LYS A 69 33.12 0.86 -15.30
CA LYS A 69 34.01 -0.31 -15.38
C LYS A 69 35.09 -0.30 -14.30
N GLU A 70 35.64 0.86 -13.98
CA GLU A 70 36.63 1.02 -12.90
C GLU A 70 36.00 0.69 -11.54
N VAL A 71 34.82 1.23 -11.23
CA VAL A 71 34.09 0.92 -9.98
C VAL A 71 33.69 -0.56 -9.92
N LEU A 72 33.22 -1.15 -11.03
CA LEU A 72 32.89 -2.58 -11.10
C LEU A 72 34.11 -3.47 -10.85
N ASN A 73 35.28 -3.09 -11.36
CA ASN A 73 36.54 -3.80 -11.14
C ASN A 73 37.07 -3.63 -9.70
N GLU A 74 36.95 -2.44 -9.11
CA GLU A 74 37.27 -2.20 -7.70
C GLU A 74 36.43 -3.09 -6.79
N LEU A 75 35.11 -3.14 -7.01
CA LEU A 75 34.20 -4.05 -6.28
C LEU A 75 34.59 -5.52 -6.48
N ALA A 76 34.90 -5.93 -7.71
CA ALA A 76 35.33 -7.31 -7.99
C ALA A 76 36.65 -7.68 -7.30
N MET A 77 37.56 -6.71 -7.11
CA MET A 77 38.83 -6.90 -6.41
C MET A 77 38.66 -6.93 -4.88
N GLU A 78 37.75 -6.14 -4.32
CA GLU A 78 37.37 -6.16 -2.91
C GLU A 78 36.75 -7.53 -2.53
N VAL A 79 35.95 -8.11 -3.43
CA VAL A 79 35.24 -9.40 -3.22
C VAL A 79 36.14 -10.64 -3.40
N SER A 80 37.34 -10.50 -3.99
CA SER A 80 38.25 -11.65 -4.24
C SER A 80 39.61 -11.51 -3.55
N PRO A 81 39.71 -11.73 -2.21
CA PRO A 81 41.00 -11.72 -1.49
C PRO A 81 41.98 -12.85 -1.91
N ARG A 82 41.53 -13.84 -2.69
CA ARG A 82 42.27 -15.09 -2.91
C ARG A 82 43.32 -15.09 -4.03
N ARG A 83 43.58 -13.96 -4.71
CA ARG A 83 44.59 -13.95 -5.80
C ARG A 83 46.06 -13.92 -5.37
N LYS A 84 46.39 -13.85 -4.08
CA LYS A 84 47.79 -13.92 -3.62
C LYS A 84 48.36 -15.35 -3.49
N LYS A 85 47.58 -16.43 -3.68
CA LYS A 85 48.07 -17.79 -3.35
C LYS A 85 48.29 -18.80 -4.47
N TYR A 86 47.95 -18.53 -5.74
CA TYR A 86 48.30 -19.43 -6.85
C TYR A 86 48.46 -18.68 -8.18
N PRO A 87 49.69 -18.39 -8.64
CA PRO A 87 49.93 -18.01 -10.02
C PRO A 87 50.13 -19.30 -10.83
N GLY A 88 49.20 -19.62 -11.75
CA GLY A 88 49.49 -20.57 -12.83
C GLY A 88 48.67 -21.86 -12.90
N ILE A 89 47.35 -21.80 -12.76
CA ILE A 89 46.48 -22.90 -13.23
C ILE A 89 45.49 -22.32 -14.24
N GLY A 90 45.62 -22.75 -15.51
CA GLY A 90 44.59 -22.55 -16.53
C GLY A 90 45.02 -21.89 -17.85
N MET A 91 46.19 -22.25 -18.40
CA MET A 91 46.51 -22.04 -19.82
C MET A 91 46.25 -23.34 -20.59
N GLY A 92 45.46 -23.25 -21.68
CA GLY A 92 45.24 -24.29 -22.70
C GLY A 92 43.79 -24.77 -22.77
N ARG A 93 43.10 -24.88 -23.92
CA ARG A 93 43.52 -24.94 -25.33
C ARG A 93 42.43 -24.41 -26.28
N PRO A 94 42.77 -24.15 -27.56
CA PRO A 94 41.85 -23.62 -28.58
C PRO A 94 41.13 -24.70 -29.44
N SER A 95 39.93 -24.30 -29.90
CA SER A 95 39.21 -24.59 -31.17
C SER A 95 38.85 -26.02 -31.59
N CYS A 96 37.55 -26.26 -31.86
CA CYS A 96 36.99 -26.52 -33.20
C CYS A 96 35.43 -26.43 -33.24
N PRO A 97 34.80 -25.92 -34.32
CA PRO A 97 33.37 -26.06 -34.66
C PRO A 97 33.14 -27.36 -35.49
N PRO A 98 31.95 -27.72 -36.05
CA PRO A 98 30.67 -27.02 -36.20
C PRO A 98 29.41 -27.90 -35.87
N GLU A 99 28.20 -27.36 -35.98
CA GLU A 99 27.16 -27.81 -36.93
C GLU A 99 25.80 -27.14 -36.71
N ALA A 100 25.20 -26.75 -37.82
CA ALA A 100 23.90 -26.11 -37.93
C ALA A 100 22.79 -27.16 -37.97
N SER A 101 21.76 -27.00 -37.14
CA SER A 101 20.45 -27.58 -37.40
C SER A 101 19.37 -26.59 -36.97
N GLY A 102 18.53 -26.21 -37.93
CA GLY A 102 17.50 -25.20 -37.75
C GLY A 102 16.36 -25.69 -36.87
N SER A 103 15.93 -24.85 -35.94
CA SER A 103 14.67 -25.03 -35.23
C SER A 103 13.65 -23.99 -35.67
N ARG A 104 12.60 -24.51 -36.31
CA ARG A 104 11.24 -23.95 -36.43
C ARG A 104 10.92 -22.91 -35.34
N ILE A 105 10.66 -21.68 -35.77
CA ILE A 105 9.93 -20.71 -34.98
C ILE A 105 8.48 -21.23 -34.89
N GLN A 106 8.11 -21.80 -33.75
CA GLN A 106 6.71 -21.91 -33.36
C GLN A 106 6.26 -20.50 -32.97
N THR A 107 5.45 -19.88 -33.83
CA THR A 107 4.60 -18.77 -33.42
C THR A 107 3.66 -19.29 -32.34
N ALA A 108 3.98 -18.96 -31.09
CA ALA A 108 3.06 -19.14 -29.98
C ALA A 108 1.80 -18.32 -30.31
N VAL A 109 0.71 -19.04 -30.59
CA VAL A 109 -0.62 -18.46 -30.67
C VAL A 109 -0.94 -18.00 -29.26
N PHE A 110 -0.78 -16.70 -28.98
CA PHE A 110 -1.31 -16.12 -27.75
C PHE A 110 -2.82 -16.29 -27.79
N GLU A 111 -3.34 -17.17 -26.95
CA GLU A 111 -4.78 -17.28 -26.70
C GLU A 111 -5.30 -15.90 -26.30
N ARG A 112 -6.45 -15.52 -26.87
CA ARG A 112 -7.07 -14.22 -26.61
C ARG A 112 -7.36 -14.13 -25.11
N THR A 113 -6.77 -13.13 -24.46
CA THR A 113 -7.07 -12.83 -23.06
C THR A 113 -8.58 -12.57 -22.91
N PRO A 114 -9.27 -13.18 -21.94
CA PRO A 114 -10.68 -12.93 -21.69
C PRO A 114 -10.92 -11.42 -21.52
N THR A 115 -11.96 -10.91 -22.18
CA THR A 115 -12.39 -9.52 -22.00
C THR A 115 -12.85 -9.28 -20.56
N VAL A 116 -12.81 -8.04 -20.05
CA VAL A 116 -13.38 -7.68 -18.74
C VAL A 116 -14.80 -8.23 -18.54
N SER A 117 -15.64 -8.22 -19.58
CA SER A 117 -16.97 -8.85 -19.54
C SER A 117 -16.94 -10.36 -19.26
N HIS A 118 -15.99 -11.10 -19.83
CA HIS A 118 -15.84 -12.54 -19.58
C HIS A 118 -15.34 -12.82 -18.16
N ILE A 119 -14.44 -11.98 -17.63
CA ILE A 119 -13.95 -12.13 -16.26
C ILE A 119 -15.09 -11.82 -15.27
N ILE A 120 -15.88 -10.78 -15.55
CA ILE A 120 -17.05 -10.43 -14.75
C ILE A 120 -18.10 -11.55 -14.81
N GLU A 121 -18.43 -12.07 -16.00
CA GLU A 121 -19.39 -13.16 -16.16
C GLU A 121 -18.92 -14.45 -15.46
N SER A 122 -17.64 -14.81 -15.59
CA SER A 122 -17.06 -15.95 -14.87
C SER A 122 -17.15 -15.76 -13.36
N LEU A 123 -16.75 -14.59 -12.86
CA LEU A 123 -16.83 -14.29 -11.44
C LEU A 123 -18.27 -14.29 -10.94
N MET A 124 -19.26 -13.84 -11.72
CA MET A 124 -20.66 -13.83 -11.30
C MET A 124 -21.31 -15.22 -11.35
N ASN A 125 -20.93 -16.05 -12.33
CA ASN A 125 -21.47 -17.41 -12.48
C ASN A 125 -20.95 -18.37 -11.39
N ASP A 126 -19.71 -18.21 -10.94
CA ASP A 126 -19.16 -19.02 -9.84
C ASP A 126 -19.90 -18.82 -8.50
N PHE A 127 -20.78 -17.81 -8.39
CA PHE A 127 -21.60 -17.54 -7.20
C PHE A 127 -23.10 -17.79 -7.38
N SER A 128 -23.58 -18.11 -8.58
CA SER A 128 -25.01 -18.43 -8.77
C SER A 128 -25.35 -19.89 -8.44
N ASP A 129 -24.35 -20.73 -8.20
CA ASP A 129 -24.53 -22.18 -8.04
C ASP A 129 -24.67 -22.65 -6.57
N THR A 130 -24.94 -21.73 -5.64
CA THR A 130 -25.30 -22.09 -4.25
C THR A 130 -26.80 -21.95 -4.02
N ASP A 131 -27.45 -23.11 -3.82
CA ASP A 131 -28.74 -23.33 -3.16
C ASP A 131 -30.03 -23.14 -3.99
N GLU A 132 -30.20 -23.95 -5.05
CA GLU A 132 -31.52 -24.47 -5.42
C GLU A 132 -31.58 -25.98 -5.11
N GLU A 133 -31.61 -26.34 -3.83
CA GLU A 133 -32.08 -27.67 -3.43
C GLU A 133 -33.60 -27.67 -3.24
N ASP A 134 -34.24 -28.38 -4.17
CA ASP A 134 -35.55 -29.05 -4.13
C ASP A 134 -36.40 -28.91 -2.86
N SER A 135 -37.49 -28.15 -2.98
CA SER A 135 -38.71 -28.44 -2.22
C SER A 135 -39.96 -28.22 -3.08
N ASN A 136 -40.40 -29.28 -3.76
CA ASN A 136 -41.77 -29.36 -4.25
C ASN A 136 -42.20 -30.83 -4.41
N GLN A 137 -42.96 -31.32 -3.43
CA GLN A 137 -44.33 -31.79 -3.61
C GLN A 137 -44.72 -32.63 -2.40
N ASP A 138 -45.64 -32.12 -1.57
CA ASP A 138 -46.87 -32.87 -1.27
C ASP A 138 -47.89 -32.06 -0.45
N ASN A 139 -49.15 -32.28 -0.85
CA ASN A 139 -50.40 -32.19 -0.10
C ASN A 139 -51.24 -30.89 0.03
N GLN A 140 -52.46 -31.06 -0.53
CA GLN A 140 -53.78 -30.77 0.05
C GLN A 140 -54.43 -29.39 -0.14
N GLY A 141 -55.25 -29.31 -1.20
CA GLY A 141 -56.71 -29.44 -1.09
C GLY A 141 -57.44 -28.67 0.02
N GLY A 142 -58.20 -27.64 -0.38
CA GLY A 142 -59.20 -27.01 0.47
C GLY A 142 -60.04 -25.99 -0.30
N ALA A 143 -61.23 -26.41 -0.72
CA ALA A 143 -62.24 -25.57 -1.37
C ALA A 143 -62.87 -24.57 -0.39
N GLY A 144 -63.18 -23.35 -0.84
CA GLY A 144 -63.86 -22.35 -0.01
C GLY A 144 -64.23 -21.06 -0.75
N THR A 145 -65.37 -21.11 -1.44
CA THR A 145 -66.32 -20.06 -1.86
C THR A 145 -66.09 -18.58 -1.50
N SER A 146 -66.09 -17.75 -2.55
CA SER A 146 -66.86 -16.50 -2.80
C SER A 146 -67.31 -15.61 -1.63
N SER A 147 -66.97 -14.30 -1.71
CA SER A 147 -67.92 -13.18 -1.87
C SER A 147 -67.26 -11.81 -1.65
N THR A 148 -67.32 -10.98 -2.70
CA THR A 148 -67.73 -9.56 -2.67
C THR A 148 -67.57 -8.77 -1.37
N GLU A 149 -66.82 -7.66 -1.40
CA GLU A 149 -67.41 -6.31 -1.50
C GLU A 149 -66.33 -5.22 -1.61
N ALA A 150 -66.65 -4.24 -2.45
CA ALA A 150 -65.92 -3.00 -2.64
C ALA A 150 -66.30 -1.99 -1.55
N GLY A 151 -65.34 -1.16 -1.11
CA GLY A 151 -65.61 -0.08 -0.16
C GLY A 151 -64.48 0.93 -0.09
N ASN A 152 -64.54 1.93 -0.98
CA ASN A 152 -63.79 3.18 -0.91
C ASN A 152 -64.01 3.93 0.41
N PHE A 153 -62.98 4.60 0.95
CA PHE A 153 -62.98 6.01 1.45
C PHE A 153 -61.59 6.27 2.09
N VAL A 154 -60.69 7.06 1.50
CA VAL A 154 -60.60 8.54 1.44
C VAL A 154 -60.37 9.22 2.80
N ARG A 155 -59.15 9.81 2.88
CA ARG A 155 -58.71 11.03 3.57
C ARG A 155 -58.56 11.07 5.11
N ALA A 156 -57.28 11.14 5.46
CA ALA A 156 -56.58 12.36 5.87
C ALA A 156 -56.71 12.90 7.30
N ALA A 157 -55.55 13.43 7.69
CA ALA A 157 -55.32 14.56 8.58
C ALA A 157 -55.12 14.26 10.07
N ALA A 158 -53.82 14.23 10.42
CA ALA A 158 -53.17 15.23 11.26
C ALA A 158 -53.75 15.51 12.66
N LYS A 159 -52.97 15.17 13.68
CA LYS A 159 -52.34 16.07 14.68
C LYS A 159 -51.90 15.20 15.88
N GLN A 160 -50.62 15.20 16.25
CA GLN A 160 -49.96 16.15 17.14
C GLN A 160 -50.30 15.89 18.62
N ILE A 161 -49.24 15.80 19.44
CA ILE A 161 -49.12 16.00 20.90
C ILE A 161 -48.97 14.74 21.77
N GLY A 162 -48.00 14.80 22.69
CA GLY A 162 -47.71 13.87 23.81
C GLY A 162 -46.37 13.16 23.56
N ASN A 163 -45.21 13.53 24.12
CA ASN A 163 -44.86 13.76 25.53
C ASN A 163 -45.47 12.70 26.44
N GLU A 164 -44.71 11.63 26.70
CA GLU A 164 -44.64 10.95 27.99
C GLU A 164 -43.30 10.21 28.07
N ASP A 165 -42.60 10.51 29.15
CA ASP A 165 -41.49 9.73 29.70
C ASP A 165 -42.03 8.35 30.09
N ASP A 166 -41.28 7.29 29.82
CA ASP A 166 -41.38 6.06 30.62
C ASP A 166 -40.02 5.37 30.67
N GLU A 167 -39.73 4.98 31.91
CA GLU A 167 -38.53 4.36 32.44
C GLU A 167 -38.43 2.89 32.02
N ASP A 168 -37.19 2.38 32.09
CA ASP A 168 -36.80 1.02 32.45
C ASP A 168 -37.55 -0.17 31.82
N ASP A 169 -36.84 -0.95 31.00
CA ASP A 169 -36.90 -2.41 31.20
C ASP A 169 -35.60 -3.11 30.75
N ASP A 170 -35.00 -3.78 31.72
CA ASP A 170 -33.88 -4.70 31.60
C ASP A 170 -34.40 -6.05 31.08
N SER A 171 -33.85 -6.54 29.98
CA SER A 171 -33.98 -7.96 29.62
C SER A 171 -32.68 -8.52 29.05
N ASP A 172 -31.84 -8.96 29.98
CA ASP A 172 -31.26 -10.31 30.04
C ASP A 172 -31.43 -11.17 28.77
N TRP A 173 -30.35 -11.34 28.00
CA TRP A 173 -30.21 -12.42 27.04
C TRP A 173 -29.14 -13.38 27.55
N SER A 174 -29.62 -14.36 28.30
CA SER A 174 -28.87 -15.56 28.65
C SER A 174 -28.73 -16.47 27.43
N THR A 175 -27.59 -17.14 27.46
CA THR A 175 -27.06 -18.23 26.64
C THR A 175 -28.07 -19.33 26.33
N ASP A 176 -27.99 -19.90 25.12
CA ASP A 176 -28.02 -21.36 25.05
C ASP A 176 -27.27 -21.96 23.86
N ASP A 177 -26.75 -23.15 24.15
CA ASP A 177 -25.73 -23.94 23.49
C ASP A 177 -26.15 -24.58 22.16
N GLY A 178 -25.14 -24.79 21.31
CA GLY A 178 -24.78 -26.14 20.88
C GLY A 178 -25.43 -26.72 19.63
N THR A 179 -24.66 -26.78 18.55
CA THR A 179 -24.58 -27.99 17.72
C THR A 179 -23.18 -28.13 17.13
N SER A 180 -22.52 -29.22 17.53
CA SER A 180 -21.31 -29.77 16.96
C SER A 180 -21.58 -30.30 15.56
N ASP A 181 -20.78 -29.90 14.57
CA ASP A 181 -20.63 -30.70 13.36
C ASP A 181 -19.16 -30.75 12.93
N THR A 182 -18.63 -31.96 12.99
CA THR A 182 -17.25 -32.30 12.63
C THR A 182 -17.20 -32.67 11.15
N GLY A 183 -17.06 -31.65 10.31
CA GLY A 183 -16.79 -31.79 8.88
C GLY A 183 -15.27 -31.72 8.61
N SER A 184 -14.67 -32.88 8.36
CA SER A 184 -13.30 -33.03 7.88
C SER A 184 -13.18 -32.43 6.47
N SER A 185 -12.37 -31.38 6.32
CA SER A 185 -11.87 -30.92 5.02
C SER A 185 -10.33 -30.89 5.05
N ASP A 186 -9.73 -31.94 4.50
CA ASP A 186 -8.33 -31.96 4.14
C ASP A 186 -8.05 -31.00 2.97
N LEU A 187 -6.81 -30.48 2.97
CA LEU A 187 -6.05 -29.93 1.83
C LEU A 187 -6.39 -28.51 1.35
N TYR A 188 -5.74 -27.52 1.95
CA TYR A 188 -4.74 -26.66 1.27
C TYR A 188 -3.84 -26.05 2.35
N SER A 189 -2.69 -26.68 2.62
CA SER A 189 -1.62 -26.02 3.38
C SER A 189 -0.97 -24.97 2.49
N VAL A 190 -1.57 -23.77 2.44
CA VAL A 190 -0.89 -22.59 1.92
C VAL A 190 0.21 -22.27 2.90
N VAL A 191 1.43 -22.70 2.58
CA VAL A 191 2.62 -22.17 3.23
C VAL A 191 2.59 -20.66 2.98
N ASP A 192 2.68 -19.89 4.06
CA ASP A 192 2.66 -18.43 4.07
C ASP A 192 3.90 -17.88 3.34
N GLU A 193 3.87 -17.90 2.01
CA GLU A 193 4.92 -17.42 1.10
C GLU A 193 4.78 -15.90 0.82
N SER A 194 4.18 -15.13 1.74
CA SER A 194 3.83 -13.70 1.56
C SER A 194 5.02 -12.72 1.58
N LEU A 195 6.24 -13.19 1.34
CA LEU A 195 7.47 -12.40 1.34
C LEU A 195 8.20 -12.54 -0.02
N GLY A 196 7.44 -12.44 -1.11
CA GLY A 196 7.96 -12.48 -2.47
C GLY A 196 8.63 -11.19 -2.90
N TYR A 197 9.92 -11.03 -2.58
CA TYR A 197 10.83 -10.19 -3.37
C TYR A 197 12.19 -10.91 -3.51
N VAL A 198 12.44 -11.37 -4.73
CA VAL A 198 13.70 -11.80 -5.36
C VAL A 198 14.85 -12.10 -4.38
N THR A 199 14.79 -13.23 -3.68
CA THR A 199 16.00 -14.04 -3.56
C THR A 199 16.24 -14.59 -4.96
N SER A 200 17.43 -14.38 -5.53
CA SER A 200 17.72 -14.99 -6.82
C SER A 200 17.63 -16.50 -6.64
N GLU A 201 16.60 -17.13 -7.23
CA GLU A 201 16.37 -18.59 -7.17
C GLU A 201 17.56 -19.37 -7.75
N ASP A 202 18.45 -18.68 -8.46
CA ASP A 202 19.67 -19.23 -9.03
C ASP A 202 20.77 -19.53 -7.99
N GLY A 203 20.57 -19.21 -6.71
CA GLY A 203 21.59 -19.39 -5.67
C GLY A 203 22.89 -18.62 -5.98
N SER A 204 22.82 -17.57 -6.79
CA SER A 204 24.01 -16.84 -7.19
C SER A 204 24.59 -16.08 -6.01
N LEU A 205 25.91 -16.24 -5.82
CA LEU A 205 26.75 -15.45 -4.90
C LEU A 205 26.51 -13.94 -4.99
N LEU A 206 26.02 -13.44 -6.14
CA LEU A 206 25.72 -12.03 -6.34
C LEU A 206 24.48 -11.60 -5.53
N GLY A 207 23.45 -12.45 -5.45
CA GLY A 207 22.28 -12.22 -4.63
C GLY A 207 22.63 -12.12 -3.14
N GLU A 208 23.50 -13.00 -2.64
CA GLU A 208 24.00 -12.97 -1.25
C GLU A 208 24.82 -11.71 -0.95
N VAL A 209 25.74 -11.32 -1.83
CA VAL A 209 26.58 -10.11 -1.65
C VAL A 209 25.74 -8.84 -1.63
N VAL A 210 24.78 -8.70 -2.55
CA VAL A 210 23.84 -7.56 -2.56
C VAL A 210 23.00 -7.57 -1.29
N ASN A 211 22.52 -8.75 -0.89
CA ASN A 211 21.74 -8.93 0.33
C ASN A 211 22.50 -8.55 1.61
N GLN A 212 23.81 -8.82 1.66
CA GLN A 212 24.67 -8.47 2.79
C GLN A 212 24.99 -6.97 2.80
N ALA A 213 25.30 -6.36 1.64
CA ALA A 213 25.55 -4.93 1.56
C ALA A 213 24.31 -4.10 1.95
N ILE A 214 23.11 -4.55 1.55
CA ILE A 214 21.84 -3.93 1.96
C ILE A 214 21.64 -4.05 3.47
N LEU A 215 22.01 -5.19 4.06
CA LEU A 215 21.90 -5.42 5.50
C LEU A 215 22.84 -4.48 6.27
N GLU A 216 24.10 -4.38 5.86
CA GLU A 216 25.10 -3.51 6.48
C GLU A 216 24.69 -2.04 6.41
N ALA A 217 24.25 -1.57 5.23
CA ALA A 217 23.70 -0.23 5.07
C ALA A 217 22.47 0.00 5.96
N SER A 218 21.63 -1.02 6.12
CA SER A 218 20.47 -0.92 7.01
C SER A 218 20.91 -0.77 8.47
N LEU A 219 21.81 -1.61 8.97
CA LEU A 219 22.28 -1.53 10.35
C LEU A 219 22.99 -0.20 10.65
N GLU A 220 23.73 0.32 9.68
CA GLU A 220 24.37 1.64 9.76
C GLU A 220 23.34 2.77 9.97
N ASP A 221 22.22 2.74 9.25
CA ASP A 221 21.12 3.70 9.41
C ASP A 221 20.52 3.67 10.83
N LEU A 222 20.47 2.49 11.47
CA LEU A 222 20.01 2.35 12.86
C LEU A 222 21.09 2.63 13.90
N LYS A 223 22.34 2.84 13.48
CA LYS A 223 23.51 2.97 14.38
C LYS A 223 23.67 1.74 15.29
N VAL A 224 23.32 0.57 14.77
CA VAL A 224 23.52 -0.71 15.46
C VAL A 224 24.84 -1.30 14.97
N VAL A 225 25.70 -1.72 15.90
CA VAL A 225 27.07 -2.16 15.57
C VAL A 225 27.06 -3.56 14.93
N ASP A 226 26.18 -4.43 15.39
CA ASP A 226 26.06 -5.81 14.92
C ASP A 226 24.61 -6.33 15.03
N VAL A 227 24.25 -7.29 14.18
CA VAL A 227 22.96 -8.00 14.17
C VAL A 227 22.62 -8.56 15.55
N SER A 228 23.60 -9.12 16.25
CA SER A 228 23.41 -9.70 17.59
C SER A 228 22.93 -8.67 18.63
N GLU A 229 23.33 -7.41 18.47
CA GLU A 229 22.86 -6.33 19.33
C GLU A 229 21.36 -6.12 19.13
N LEU A 230 20.90 -6.04 17.86
CA LEU A 230 19.49 -5.88 17.55
C LEU A 230 18.68 -7.08 18.03
N GLU A 231 19.12 -8.31 17.75
CA GLU A 231 18.42 -9.54 18.16
C GLU A 231 18.24 -9.64 19.67
N SER A 232 19.26 -9.24 20.44
CA SER A 232 19.24 -9.27 21.91
C SER A 232 18.47 -8.12 22.56
N MET A 233 18.07 -7.09 21.81
CA MET A 233 17.24 -6.01 22.35
C MET A 233 15.86 -6.52 22.74
N ASP A 234 15.37 -6.09 23.91
CA ASP A 234 13.96 -6.27 24.23
C ASP A 234 13.06 -5.48 23.25
N ARG A 235 11.80 -5.90 23.14
CA ARG A 235 10.84 -5.30 22.21
C ARG A 235 10.60 -3.81 22.45
N ALA A 236 10.68 -3.32 23.69
CA ALA A 236 10.47 -1.90 23.98
C ALA A 236 11.63 -1.03 23.45
N LYS A 237 12.87 -1.51 23.62
CA LYS A 237 14.07 -0.87 23.08
C LYS A 237 14.08 -0.94 21.54
N LYS A 238 13.76 -2.09 20.95
CA LYS A 238 13.59 -2.23 19.48
C LYS A 238 12.56 -1.23 18.96
N ARG A 239 11.38 -1.19 19.56
CA ARG A 239 10.30 -0.26 19.18
C ARG A 239 10.73 1.20 19.22
N LEU A 240 11.47 1.61 20.25
CA LEU A 240 12.01 2.98 20.35
C LEU A 240 13.02 3.27 19.22
N LEU A 241 13.91 2.32 18.94
CA LEU A 241 14.92 2.43 17.89
C LEU A 241 14.28 2.53 16.49
N LEU A 242 13.28 1.68 16.22
CA LEU A 242 12.60 1.57 14.93
C LEU A 242 11.55 2.66 14.68
N ARG A 243 11.24 3.48 15.70
CA ARG A 243 10.14 4.45 15.66
C ARG A 243 10.23 5.46 14.53
N GLU A 244 11.44 5.83 14.11
CA GLU A 244 11.66 6.81 13.03
C GLU A 244 11.88 6.17 11.65
N SER A 245 11.94 4.84 11.55
CA SER A 245 12.26 4.14 10.30
C SER A 245 11.05 3.95 9.38
N ASP A 246 11.20 4.19 8.09
CA ASP A 246 10.09 4.03 7.14
C ASP A 246 9.62 2.58 7.00
N LEU A 247 8.36 2.36 6.63
CA LEU A 247 7.82 1.00 6.50
C LEU A 247 8.59 0.15 5.46
N ALA A 248 9.05 0.76 4.35
CA ALA A 248 9.92 0.06 3.40
C ALA A 248 11.18 -0.50 4.09
N TYR A 249 11.77 0.30 4.97
CA TYR A 249 12.96 -0.07 5.72
C TYR A 249 12.64 -1.16 6.76
N LEU A 250 11.54 -1.02 7.52
CA LEU A 250 11.08 -2.02 8.48
C LEU A 250 10.81 -3.38 7.80
N ARG A 251 10.19 -3.38 6.61
CA ARG A 251 9.97 -4.59 5.82
C ARG A 251 11.27 -5.25 5.37
N ARG A 252 12.30 -4.47 5.01
CA ARG A 252 13.63 -5.04 4.72
C ARG A 252 14.22 -5.75 5.94
N LEU A 253 14.10 -5.16 7.13
CA LEU A 253 14.53 -5.83 8.36
C LEU A 253 13.74 -7.11 8.64
N GLN A 254 12.43 -7.11 8.36
CA GLN A 254 11.57 -8.28 8.50
C GLN A 254 11.99 -9.43 7.60
N LEU A 255 12.28 -9.13 6.32
CA LEU A 255 12.77 -10.10 5.34
C LEU A 255 14.09 -10.74 5.78
N LYS A 256 14.89 -10.00 6.56
CA LYS A 256 16.15 -10.46 7.15
C LYS A 256 15.96 -11.13 8.51
N ARG A 257 14.72 -11.29 8.97
CA ARG A 257 14.33 -11.89 10.27
C ARG A 257 14.94 -11.16 11.48
N LEU A 258 15.30 -9.89 11.32
CA LEU A 258 15.86 -9.07 12.40
C LEU A 258 14.76 -8.48 13.32
N VAL A 259 13.58 -8.30 12.76
CA VAL A 259 12.37 -7.85 13.44
C VAL A 259 11.21 -8.73 13.00
N ASP A 260 10.25 -8.95 13.89
CA ASP A 260 9.03 -9.70 13.55
C ASP A 260 7.88 -8.74 13.15
N GLU A 261 6.74 -9.29 12.73
CA GLU A 261 5.58 -8.46 12.38
C GLU A 261 5.01 -7.69 13.58
N VAL A 262 5.14 -8.24 14.79
CA VAL A 262 4.67 -7.61 16.04
C VAL A 262 5.45 -6.32 16.30
N ASP A 263 6.76 -6.34 16.08
CA ASP A 263 7.64 -5.18 16.21
C ASP A 263 7.21 -4.05 15.24
N ILE A 264 6.96 -4.39 13.97
CA ILE A 264 6.54 -3.42 12.94
C ILE A 264 5.13 -2.90 13.23
N GLY A 265 4.18 -3.79 13.53
CA GLY A 265 2.81 -3.45 13.87
C GLY A 265 2.73 -2.51 15.08
N SER A 266 3.56 -2.75 16.10
CA SER A 266 3.68 -1.88 17.27
C SER A 266 4.16 -0.47 16.91
N VAL A 267 5.17 -0.37 16.04
CA VAL A 267 5.69 0.92 15.55
C VAL A 267 4.64 1.68 14.75
N LEU A 268 3.90 1.01 13.87
CA LEU A 268 2.84 1.63 13.07
C LEU A 268 1.66 2.08 13.95
N LEU A 269 1.27 1.28 14.93
CA LEU A 269 0.21 1.63 15.88
C LEU A 269 0.57 2.87 16.71
N ASP A 270 1.83 2.99 17.15
CA ASP A 270 2.33 4.19 17.84
C ASP A 270 2.24 5.45 16.99
N ARG A 271 2.59 5.31 15.70
CA ARG A 271 2.50 6.43 14.77
C ARG A 271 1.05 6.83 14.56
N LEU A 272 0.16 5.86 14.36
CA LEU A 272 -1.27 6.11 14.25
C LEU A 272 -1.81 6.84 15.49
N ASP A 273 -1.51 6.37 16.70
CA ASP A 273 -1.96 7.01 17.93
C ASP A 273 -1.42 8.45 18.07
N GLN A 274 -0.13 8.65 17.73
CA GLN A 274 0.46 9.98 17.73
C GLN A 274 -0.23 10.94 16.75
N GLU A 275 -0.53 10.50 15.53
CA GLU A 275 -1.24 11.33 14.55
C GLU A 275 -2.68 11.61 14.97
N LEU A 276 -3.39 10.61 15.47
CA LEU A 276 -4.77 10.77 15.96
C LEU A 276 -4.84 11.74 17.14
N ARG A 277 -3.88 11.69 18.07
CA ARG A 277 -3.81 12.63 19.21
C ARG A 277 -3.64 14.07 18.78
N ARG A 278 -2.93 14.34 17.67
CA ARG A 278 -2.83 15.70 17.11
C ARG A 278 -4.20 16.24 16.71
N THR A 279 -5.09 15.39 16.23
CA THR A 279 -6.46 15.78 15.87
C THR A 279 -7.38 15.89 17.10
N GLY A 280 -7.03 15.26 18.22
CA GLY A 280 -7.87 15.17 19.42
C GLY A 280 -8.60 13.82 19.58
N LEU A 281 -8.15 12.81 18.85
CA LEU A 281 -8.62 11.43 18.92
C LEU A 281 -7.56 10.53 19.58
N ASN A 282 -7.89 9.28 19.89
CA ASN A 282 -6.93 8.27 20.33
C ASN A 282 -7.11 6.98 19.52
N ALA A 283 -6.04 6.23 19.28
CA ALA A 283 -6.07 5.05 18.43
C ALA A 283 -7.06 4.00 18.95
N THR A 284 -7.01 3.65 20.23
CA THR A 284 -7.86 2.60 20.80
C THR A 284 -9.35 2.81 20.54
N SER A 285 -9.89 4.00 20.84
CA SER A 285 -11.32 4.27 20.62
C SER A 285 -11.69 4.47 19.15
N VAL A 286 -10.76 4.92 18.32
CA VAL A 286 -10.95 5.03 16.86
C VAL A 286 -10.95 3.64 16.22
N LEU A 287 -9.99 2.79 16.53
CA LEU A 287 -9.89 1.42 16.02
C LEU A 287 -11.10 0.58 16.45
N ARG A 288 -11.56 0.72 17.71
CA ARG A 288 -12.78 0.05 18.15
C ARG A 288 -14.02 0.53 17.40
N MET A 289 -14.12 1.83 17.12
CA MET A 289 -15.21 2.35 16.27
C MET A 289 -15.11 1.79 14.85
N MET A 290 -13.91 1.75 14.28
CA MET A 290 -13.65 1.23 12.94
C MET A 290 -14.02 -0.25 12.81
N GLU A 291 -13.65 -1.07 13.80
CA GLU A 291 -14.01 -2.49 13.91
C GLU A 291 -15.54 -2.70 13.90
N LEU A 292 -16.27 -1.91 14.69
CA LEU A 292 -17.73 -2.02 14.79
C LEU A 292 -18.49 -1.53 13.54
N THR A 293 -17.83 -0.81 12.65
CA THR A 293 -18.49 -0.08 11.55
C THR A 293 -17.93 -0.41 10.17
N ASP A 294 -16.95 -1.30 10.08
CA ASP A 294 -16.13 -1.55 8.89
C ASP A 294 -15.59 -0.25 8.26
N THR A 295 -15.26 0.73 9.11
CA THR A 295 -14.74 2.03 8.68
C THR A 295 -13.23 1.94 8.54
N VAL A 296 -12.67 2.54 7.48
CA VAL A 296 -11.22 2.63 7.27
C VAL A 296 -10.76 4.09 7.22
N ILE A 297 -9.48 4.34 7.50
CA ILE A 297 -8.85 5.65 7.30
C ILE A 297 -8.00 5.59 6.04
N SER A 298 -8.09 6.59 5.16
CA SER A 298 -7.28 6.63 3.93
C SER A 298 -6.85 8.06 3.60
N GLY A 299 -6.56 8.33 2.33
CA GLY A 299 -6.11 9.62 1.84
C GLY A 299 -4.70 9.96 2.33
N SER A 300 -4.46 11.25 2.60
CA SER A 300 -3.11 11.70 2.97
C SER A 300 -2.69 11.41 4.41
N PHE A 301 -3.62 10.96 5.25
CA PHE A 301 -3.36 10.65 6.64
C PHE A 301 -2.54 9.36 6.84
N VAL A 302 -2.50 8.49 5.84
CA VAL A 302 -1.78 7.21 5.92
C VAL A 302 -0.26 7.41 5.88
N PHE A 303 0.25 8.41 5.16
CA PHE A 303 1.69 8.57 4.94
C PHE A 303 2.52 8.81 6.19
N PRO A 304 2.13 9.68 7.14
CA PRO A 304 2.86 9.84 8.41
C PRO A 304 2.98 8.54 9.22
N VAL A 305 2.04 7.60 9.04
CA VAL A 305 2.07 6.28 9.67
C VAL A 305 3.09 5.38 8.96
N LEU A 306 3.08 5.38 7.62
CA LEU A 306 4.05 4.63 6.82
C LEU A 306 5.49 5.16 6.96
N ARG A 307 5.66 6.47 7.07
CA ARG A 307 6.95 7.17 6.99
C ARG A 307 6.90 8.51 7.70
N ARG A 308 7.88 8.78 8.55
CA ARG A 308 7.92 10.03 9.33
C ARG A 308 8.51 11.20 8.54
N GLY A 309 8.12 12.41 8.93
CA GLY A 309 8.75 13.66 8.50
C GLY A 309 8.50 14.10 7.05
N THR A 310 7.77 13.33 6.25
CA THR A 310 7.58 13.64 4.82
C THR A 310 6.32 14.45 4.53
N VAL A 311 5.24 14.22 5.29
CA VAL A 311 3.94 14.81 4.99
C VAL A 311 3.25 15.21 6.28
N ASN A 312 2.78 16.45 6.36
CA ASN A 312 1.78 16.84 7.35
C ASN A 312 0.39 16.69 6.71
N PRO A 313 -0.47 15.78 7.18
CA PRO A 313 -1.80 15.63 6.63
C PRO A 313 -2.64 16.84 7.02
N ASN A 314 -3.37 17.39 6.05
CA ASN A 314 -4.25 18.55 6.28
C ASN A 314 -5.62 18.12 6.82
N ASP A 315 -6.01 16.89 6.51
CA ASP A 315 -7.30 16.28 6.78
C ASP A 315 -7.13 14.81 7.17
N LEU A 316 -8.10 14.33 7.96
CA LEU A 316 -8.29 12.93 8.29
C LEU A 316 -9.57 12.46 7.58
N ASP A 317 -9.42 11.45 6.73
CA ASP A 317 -10.49 10.94 5.86
C ASP A 317 -10.94 9.55 6.34
N PHE A 318 -12.15 9.47 6.89
CA PHE A 318 -12.81 8.20 7.19
C PHE A 318 -13.66 7.75 6.01
N PHE A 319 -13.55 6.49 5.64
CA PHE A 319 -14.38 5.83 4.63
C PHE A 319 -15.27 4.81 5.32
N THR A 320 -16.57 4.85 5.05
CA THR A 320 -17.56 4.00 5.73
C THR A 320 -18.69 3.62 4.77
N SER A 321 -19.51 2.63 5.14
CA SER A 321 -20.69 2.22 4.37
C SER A 321 -21.90 3.12 4.65
N ILE A 322 -22.94 3.00 3.80
CA ILE A 322 -24.23 3.67 4.05
C ILE A 322 -24.82 3.23 5.39
N ASP A 323 -24.67 1.97 5.78
CA ASP A 323 -25.33 1.44 6.97
C ASP A 323 -24.65 1.92 8.26
N SER A 324 -23.34 2.17 8.21
CA SER A 324 -22.56 2.49 9.40
C SER A 324 -22.32 3.99 9.62
N HIS A 325 -22.50 4.85 8.62
CA HIS A 325 -22.04 6.25 8.70
C HIS A 325 -22.65 7.06 9.86
N LEU A 326 -23.90 6.81 10.24
CA LEU A 326 -24.53 7.52 11.36
C LEU A 326 -23.85 7.20 12.70
N VAL A 327 -23.38 5.96 12.89
CA VAL A 327 -22.61 5.55 14.07
C VAL A 327 -21.27 6.29 14.10
N VAL A 328 -20.58 6.38 12.96
CA VAL A 328 -19.32 7.12 12.82
C VAL A 328 -19.50 8.61 13.14
N LEU A 329 -20.54 9.24 12.59
CA LEU A 329 -20.86 10.65 12.85
C LEU A 329 -21.20 10.90 14.32
N SER A 330 -22.00 10.02 14.93
CA SER A 330 -22.34 10.09 16.36
C SER A 330 -21.09 9.97 17.24
N TYR A 331 -20.19 9.04 16.93
CA TYR A 331 -18.89 8.91 17.61
C TYR A 331 -18.06 10.20 17.50
N LEU A 332 -17.88 10.74 16.30
CA LEU A 332 -17.10 11.96 16.08
C LEU A 332 -17.71 13.19 16.78
N LYS A 333 -19.05 13.29 16.80
CA LYS A 333 -19.77 14.33 17.55
C LYS A 333 -19.50 14.24 19.05
N LYS A 334 -19.52 13.03 19.63
CA LYS A 334 -19.13 12.81 21.04
C LYS A 334 -17.66 13.20 21.31
N LYS A 335 -16.78 13.11 20.30
CA LYS A 335 -15.38 13.59 20.37
C LYS A 335 -15.23 15.09 20.10
N GLY A 336 -16.34 15.84 20.00
CA GLY A 336 -16.34 17.30 19.86
C GLY A 336 -16.18 17.80 18.42
N TYR A 337 -16.36 16.93 17.42
CA TYR A 337 -16.42 17.32 16.02
C TYR A 337 -17.86 17.60 15.63
N ASN A 338 -18.17 18.86 15.33
CA ASN A 338 -19.52 19.24 14.93
C ASN A 338 -19.62 19.27 13.41
N ASP A 339 -20.78 18.84 12.91
CA ASP A 339 -21.11 18.88 11.50
C ASP A 339 -21.12 20.32 11.00
N ARG A 340 -20.34 20.58 9.95
CA ARG A 340 -20.37 21.90 9.31
C ARG A 340 -21.21 21.88 8.06
N LYS A 341 -21.10 20.82 7.26
CA LYS A 341 -21.74 20.74 5.94
C LYS A 341 -21.73 19.33 5.38
N GLN A 342 -22.90 18.83 5.00
CA GLN A 342 -23.00 17.74 4.03
C GLN A 342 -22.68 18.32 2.65
N LEU A 343 -21.63 17.83 2.01
CA LEU A 343 -21.13 18.37 0.73
C LEU A 343 -21.72 17.64 -0.49
N TYR A 344 -22.34 16.47 -0.30
CA TYR A 344 -22.81 15.55 -1.35
C TYR A 344 -23.98 14.66 -0.84
N PRO A 345 -25.03 14.31 -1.62
CA PRO A 345 -25.39 14.74 -2.98
C PRO A 345 -26.74 15.48 -3.01
N GLN A 346 -26.81 16.70 -3.53
CA GLN A 346 -28.08 17.18 -4.11
C GLN A 346 -27.76 18.01 -5.36
N ASN A 347 -27.85 17.37 -6.52
CA ASN A 347 -28.05 17.95 -7.86
C ASN A 347 -26.97 18.86 -8.49
N SER A 348 -25.87 19.18 -7.82
CA SER A 348 -24.77 19.92 -8.46
C SER A 348 -23.64 18.97 -8.87
N TRP A 349 -23.46 18.79 -10.17
CA TRP A 349 -22.16 18.44 -10.75
C TRP A 349 -21.09 19.31 -10.06
N ARG A 350 -20.30 18.77 -9.14
CA ARG A 350 -19.07 19.46 -8.72
C ARG A 350 -18.07 19.21 -9.85
N PRO A 351 -17.58 20.25 -10.57
CA PRO A 351 -16.72 20.09 -11.75
C PRO A 351 -15.29 19.57 -11.47
N GLY A 352 -15.10 18.69 -10.48
CA GLY A 352 -13.75 18.24 -10.10
C GLY A 352 -13.68 16.90 -9.39
N TYR A 353 -14.81 16.35 -8.96
CA TYR A 353 -14.90 14.94 -8.62
C TYR A 353 -15.50 14.31 -9.87
N GLY A 354 -14.64 13.81 -10.76
CA GLY A 354 -15.06 13.30 -12.08
C GLY A 354 -16.10 12.18 -11.96
N SER A 355 -16.52 11.62 -13.10
CA SER A 355 -17.41 10.45 -13.16
C SER A 355 -16.94 9.25 -12.34
N ASN A 356 -15.70 9.23 -11.86
CA ASN A 356 -15.07 8.12 -11.15
C ASN A 356 -15.32 8.15 -9.63
N LEU A 357 -16.23 8.99 -9.14
CA LEU A 357 -16.69 8.97 -7.73
C LEU A 357 -18.18 8.67 -7.63
N GLN A 358 -18.71 7.92 -8.60
CA GLN A 358 -20.09 7.47 -8.59
C GLN A 358 -20.40 6.61 -7.36
N ASP A 359 -19.40 6.00 -6.73
CA ASP A 359 -19.57 5.14 -5.57
C ASP A 359 -19.46 5.86 -4.24
N ILE A 360 -19.24 7.18 -4.25
CA ILE A 360 -19.44 7.99 -3.05
C ILE A 360 -20.91 8.41 -3.00
N LYS A 361 -21.59 8.08 -1.91
CA LYS A 361 -22.97 8.51 -1.64
C LYS A 361 -23.01 9.85 -0.90
N TYR A 362 -22.18 10.06 0.12
CA TYR A 362 -22.15 11.28 0.93
C TYR A 362 -20.72 11.70 1.28
N ILE A 363 -20.51 12.99 1.50
CA ILE A 363 -19.28 13.49 2.14
C ILE A 363 -19.69 14.49 3.21
N PHE A 364 -19.35 14.19 4.46
CA PHE A 364 -19.55 15.09 5.60
C PHE A 364 -18.22 15.73 5.97
N GLU A 365 -18.17 17.07 6.03
CA GLU A 365 -17.04 17.80 6.60
C GLU A 365 -17.37 18.19 8.05
N LEU A 366 -16.58 17.67 8.98
CA LEU A 366 -16.66 17.99 10.40
C LEU A 366 -15.44 18.78 10.86
N LYS A 367 -15.63 19.62 11.88
CA LYS A 367 -14.54 20.33 12.55
C LYS A 367 -14.72 20.34 14.05
N ASN A 368 -13.61 20.26 14.77
CA ASN A 368 -13.61 20.48 16.21
C ASN A 368 -13.30 21.95 16.57
N ARG A 369 -13.29 22.27 17.87
CA ARG A 369 -13.00 23.63 18.38
C ARG A 369 -11.62 24.15 18.00
N LYS A 370 -10.66 23.27 17.71
CA LYS A 370 -9.29 23.61 17.25
C LYS A 370 -9.20 23.74 15.73
N ALA A 371 -10.33 23.71 15.03
CA ALA A 371 -10.44 23.76 13.57
C ALA A 371 -9.79 22.59 12.82
N TYR A 372 -9.45 21.49 13.50
CA TYR A 372 -9.04 20.26 12.82
C TYR A 372 -10.19 19.71 12.00
N LYS A 373 -9.90 19.36 10.74
CA LYS A 373 -10.88 18.92 9.76
C LYS A 373 -10.88 17.40 9.65
N ILE A 374 -12.07 16.81 9.70
CA ILE A 374 -12.33 15.41 9.38
C ILE A 374 -13.33 15.37 8.22
N ASN A 375 -13.08 14.49 7.24
CA ASN A 375 -14.08 14.13 6.25
C ASN A 375 -14.58 12.70 6.55
N VAL A 376 -15.90 12.51 6.51
CA VAL A 376 -16.52 11.18 6.49
C VAL A 376 -17.08 10.97 5.08
N ILE A 377 -16.44 10.09 4.33
CA ILE A 377 -16.80 9.69 2.98
C ILE A 377 -17.64 8.42 3.09
N VAL A 378 -18.89 8.50 2.66
CA VAL A 378 -19.82 7.37 2.69
C VAL A 378 -19.85 6.72 1.31
N SER A 379 -19.40 5.48 1.23
CA SER A 379 -19.46 4.64 0.04
C SER A 379 -20.87 4.13 -0.21
N LYS A 380 -21.23 3.88 -1.47
CA LYS A 380 -22.46 3.14 -1.85
C LYS A 380 -22.35 1.64 -1.59
N GLY A 381 -21.14 1.11 -1.51
CA GLY A 381 -20.85 -0.28 -1.16
C GLY A 381 -19.92 -0.34 0.04
N ARG A 382 -18.89 -1.20 -0.01
CA ARG A 382 -17.85 -1.28 1.01
C ARG A 382 -17.04 0.01 1.13
N ALA A 383 -16.48 0.26 2.30
CA ALA A 383 -15.66 1.44 2.57
C ALA A 383 -14.45 1.57 1.64
N ILE A 384 -13.84 0.45 1.25
CA ILE A 384 -12.65 0.41 0.38
C ILE A 384 -12.95 0.67 -1.11
N LEU A 385 -14.20 0.52 -1.55
CA LEU A 385 -14.59 0.69 -2.96
C LEU A 385 -14.12 2.04 -3.55
N PRO A 386 -14.45 3.21 -2.96
CA PRO A 386 -13.98 4.50 -3.47
C PRO A 386 -12.45 4.69 -3.35
N ILE A 387 -11.78 3.97 -2.45
CA ILE A 387 -10.32 4.06 -2.27
C ILE A 387 -9.61 3.48 -3.49
N MET A 388 -10.07 2.33 -3.99
CA MET A 388 -9.54 1.70 -5.20
C MET A 388 -9.76 2.53 -6.49
N GLN A 389 -10.65 3.51 -6.44
CA GLN A 389 -10.97 4.41 -7.55
C GLN A 389 -10.16 5.72 -7.52
N PHE A 390 -9.30 5.89 -6.52
CA PHE A 390 -8.52 7.11 -6.41
C PHE A 390 -7.61 7.33 -7.62
N HIS A 391 -7.24 8.60 -7.81
CA HIS A 391 -6.52 9.05 -8.99
C HIS A 391 -5.08 8.57 -9.13
N SER A 392 -4.49 7.98 -8.09
CA SER A 392 -3.13 7.43 -8.14
C SER A 392 -2.91 6.44 -6.99
N THR A 393 -1.96 5.53 -7.16
CA THR A 393 -1.69 4.47 -6.19
C THR A 393 -1.26 4.96 -4.79
N PRO A 394 -0.55 6.10 -4.60
CA PRO A 394 -0.18 6.54 -3.24
C PRO A 394 -1.38 6.75 -2.31
N VAL A 395 -2.51 7.22 -2.85
CA VAL A 395 -3.72 7.50 -2.06
C VAL A 395 -4.66 6.30 -1.93
N MET A 396 -4.30 5.15 -2.50
CA MET A 396 -5.08 3.91 -2.41
C MET A 396 -4.76 3.11 -1.13
N ASN A 397 -3.74 3.51 -0.37
CA ASN A 397 -3.41 2.88 0.90
C ASN A 397 -4.45 3.24 1.97
N TYR A 398 -4.66 2.36 2.93
CA TYR A 398 -5.60 2.61 4.03
C TYR A 398 -5.15 1.93 5.32
N ILE A 399 -5.77 2.36 6.41
CA ILE A 399 -5.61 1.82 7.75
C ILE A 399 -6.97 1.27 8.15
N ALA A 400 -7.02 -0.03 8.37
CA ALA A 400 -8.16 -0.74 8.92
C ALA A 400 -8.03 -0.85 10.45
N TYR A 401 -9.05 -1.42 11.10
CA TYR A 401 -8.99 -1.64 12.56
C TYR A 401 -7.89 -2.64 12.96
N HIS A 402 -7.54 -3.55 12.04
CA HIS A 402 -6.61 -4.65 12.26
C HIS A 402 -5.18 -4.39 11.77
N GLY A 403 -4.93 -3.31 11.02
CA GLY A 403 -3.60 -3.04 10.48
C GLY A 403 -3.53 -1.96 9.42
N VAL A 404 -2.35 -1.85 8.80
CA VAL A 404 -2.09 -0.97 7.67
C VAL A 404 -2.02 -1.78 6.39
N VAL A 405 -2.76 -1.36 5.37
CA VAL A 405 -2.84 -2.02 4.06
C VAL A 405 -2.36 -1.07 2.97
N CYS A 406 -1.33 -1.49 2.24
CA CYS A 406 -0.86 -0.82 1.03
C CYS A 406 -1.19 -1.68 -0.18
N LEU A 407 -2.09 -1.19 -1.04
CA LEU A 407 -2.50 -1.92 -2.25
C LEU A 407 -1.38 -2.01 -3.30
N TYR A 408 -0.37 -1.13 -3.19
CA TYR A 408 0.80 -1.12 -4.04
C TYR A 408 2.05 -0.86 -3.20
N ASP A 409 2.94 -1.84 -3.12
CA ASP A 409 4.23 -1.76 -2.44
C ASP A 409 5.15 -0.64 -2.93
N ILE A 410 5.09 -0.27 -4.22
CA ILE A 410 5.85 0.84 -4.81
C ILE A 410 5.63 2.16 -4.06
N THR A 411 4.47 2.31 -3.40
CA THR A 411 4.14 3.51 -2.61
C THR A 411 5.03 3.65 -1.37
N LEU A 412 5.60 2.54 -0.86
CA LEU A 412 6.56 2.54 0.24
C LEU A 412 7.89 3.20 -0.16
N TYR A 413 8.18 3.23 -1.47
CA TYR A 413 9.39 3.82 -2.05
C TYR A 413 9.13 5.22 -2.63
N GLN A 414 8.02 5.87 -2.26
CA GLN A 414 7.58 7.14 -2.85
C GLN A 414 7.35 7.10 -4.36
N LEU A 415 7.10 5.92 -4.92
CA LEU A 415 6.69 5.78 -6.31
C LEU A 415 5.17 5.67 -6.38
N GLY A 416 4.58 6.19 -7.43
CA GLY A 416 3.15 6.11 -7.65
C GLY A 416 2.80 6.00 -9.12
N ILE A 417 1.64 5.43 -9.41
CA ILE A 417 1.13 5.31 -10.77
C ILE A 417 -0.20 6.05 -10.82
N THR A 418 -0.42 6.83 -11.88
CA THR A 418 -1.72 7.48 -12.06
C THR A 418 -2.79 6.45 -12.43
N ASN A 419 -4.03 6.68 -11.99
CA ASN A 419 -5.20 5.87 -12.32
C ASN A 419 -6.12 6.62 -13.30
N TYR A 420 -5.53 7.43 -14.18
CA TYR A 420 -6.22 8.29 -15.13
C TYR A 420 -5.45 8.33 -16.46
N VAL A 421 -6.16 8.22 -17.57
CA VAL A 421 -5.56 8.43 -18.90
C VAL A 421 -5.57 9.91 -19.24
N ASP A 422 -6.75 10.55 -19.18
CA ASP A 422 -6.93 11.96 -19.51
C ASP A 422 -7.19 12.75 -18.22
N MET A 423 -6.12 13.15 -17.51
CA MET A 423 -6.23 13.78 -16.19
C MET A 423 -6.97 15.14 -16.25
N PRO A 424 -8.13 15.28 -15.57
CA PRO A 424 -8.75 16.60 -15.39
C PRO A 424 -7.82 17.55 -14.61
N THR A 425 -7.95 18.87 -14.80
CA THR A 425 -7.11 19.89 -14.14
C THR A 425 -6.99 19.69 -12.61
N ARG A 426 -8.07 19.25 -11.96
CA ARG A 426 -8.06 18.97 -10.52
C ARG A 426 -7.25 17.74 -10.16
N VAL A 427 -7.26 16.69 -10.98
CA VAL A 427 -6.42 15.51 -10.80
C VAL A 427 -4.95 15.89 -10.97
N VAL A 428 -4.62 16.71 -11.96
CA VAL A 428 -3.26 17.27 -12.12
C VAL A 428 -2.83 18.03 -10.86
N ALA A 429 -3.69 18.88 -10.29
CA ALA A 429 -3.37 19.57 -9.04
C ALA A 429 -3.16 18.60 -7.86
N CYS A 430 -3.86 17.45 -7.86
CA CYS A 430 -3.60 16.40 -6.88
C CYS A 430 -2.27 15.68 -7.13
N MET A 431 -1.90 15.42 -8.38
CA MET A 431 -0.57 14.87 -8.72
C MET A 431 0.54 15.79 -8.22
N ASN A 432 0.47 17.08 -8.59
CA ASN A 432 1.44 18.09 -8.16
C ASN A 432 1.55 18.17 -6.63
N LYS A 433 0.42 18.01 -5.91
CA LYS A 433 0.40 17.95 -4.44
C LYS A 433 1.21 16.76 -3.90
N TYR A 434 1.15 15.59 -4.52
CA TYR A 434 1.91 14.41 -4.10
C TYR A 434 3.37 14.46 -4.56
N GLU A 435 3.65 15.01 -5.74
CA GLU A 435 5.01 15.28 -6.19
C GLU A 435 5.73 16.26 -5.24
N ALA A 436 5.05 17.33 -4.80
CA ALA A 436 5.57 18.26 -3.80
C ALA A 436 5.81 17.60 -2.42
N ARG A 437 5.26 16.41 -2.18
CA ARG A 437 5.48 15.58 -0.98
C ARG A 437 6.57 14.52 -1.19
N GLY A 438 7.29 14.61 -2.31
CA GLY A 438 8.41 13.75 -2.66
C GLY A 438 8.02 12.46 -3.38
N PHE A 439 6.79 12.35 -3.89
CA PHE A 439 6.43 11.20 -4.73
C PHE A 439 6.89 11.40 -6.17
N GLU A 440 7.36 10.34 -6.79
CA GLU A 440 7.53 10.26 -8.24
C GLU A 440 6.28 9.57 -8.82
N ILE A 441 5.47 10.32 -9.56
CA ILE A 441 4.21 9.81 -10.10
C ILE A 441 4.34 9.54 -11.59
N TRP A 442 4.14 8.29 -11.98
CA TRP A 442 4.26 7.84 -13.36
C TRP A 442 2.92 7.74 -14.06
N GLY A 443 2.83 8.35 -15.24
CA GLY A 443 1.72 8.15 -16.18
C GLY A 443 1.79 6.81 -16.92
N SER A 444 3.01 6.27 -17.06
CA SER A 444 3.34 4.98 -17.67
C SER A 444 4.44 4.31 -16.86
N PHE A 445 4.31 3.01 -16.62
CA PHE A 445 5.34 2.26 -15.89
C PHE A 445 6.48 1.89 -16.84
N GLU A 446 7.58 2.65 -16.79
CA GLU A 446 8.70 2.54 -17.75
C GLU A 446 9.71 1.43 -17.39
N GLU A 447 9.79 1.08 -16.10
CA GLU A 447 10.73 0.07 -15.61
C GLU A 447 10.53 -1.31 -16.28
N GLU A 448 11.59 -2.12 -16.27
CA GLU A 448 11.49 -3.52 -16.67
C GLU A 448 10.54 -4.25 -15.72
N HIS A 449 9.44 -4.75 -16.27
CA HIS A 449 8.40 -5.46 -15.54
C HIS A 449 7.73 -6.46 -16.48
N SER A 450 7.14 -7.50 -15.91
CA SER A 450 6.33 -8.47 -16.61
C SER A 450 4.88 -8.00 -16.65
N CYS A 451 4.43 -7.53 -17.81
CA CYS A 451 3.07 -7.01 -17.96
C CYS A 451 2.03 -8.06 -17.54
N LYS A 452 0.98 -7.61 -16.84
CA LYS A 452 -0.12 -8.44 -16.30
C LYS A 452 0.28 -9.42 -15.17
N ILE A 453 1.56 -9.44 -14.77
CA ILE A 453 2.08 -10.33 -13.72
C ILE A 453 2.51 -9.51 -12.52
N ASP A 454 3.32 -8.46 -12.73
CA ASP A 454 3.85 -7.68 -11.62
C ASP A 454 2.76 -6.80 -11.01
N GLY A 455 2.65 -6.74 -9.68
CA GLY A 455 1.62 -5.96 -9.00
C GLY A 455 1.65 -4.46 -9.30
N CYS A 456 2.82 -3.91 -9.62
CA CYS A 456 2.98 -2.53 -10.05
C CYS A 456 2.55 -2.30 -11.51
N CYS A 457 2.36 -3.34 -12.32
CA CYS A 457 1.97 -3.17 -13.71
C CYS A 457 0.51 -2.66 -13.78
N PRO A 458 0.23 -1.55 -14.50
CA PRO A 458 -1.13 -1.01 -14.63
C PRO A 458 -2.11 -1.97 -15.31
N GLN A 459 -1.60 -2.98 -16.03
CA GLN A 459 -2.39 -4.02 -16.71
C GLN A 459 -2.70 -5.24 -15.85
N THR A 460 -2.04 -5.39 -14.70
CA THR A 460 -2.31 -6.49 -13.78
C THR A 460 -3.69 -6.29 -13.18
N ILE A 461 -4.52 -7.32 -13.28
CA ILE A 461 -5.76 -7.40 -12.52
C ILE A 461 -5.36 -7.78 -11.10
N ARG A 462 -5.48 -6.82 -10.21
CA ARG A 462 -5.12 -6.95 -8.81
C ARG A 462 -6.33 -7.45 -8.03
N THR A 463 -6.07 -8.11 -6.91
CA THR A 463 -7.08 -8.50 -5.94
C THR A 463 -6.63 -8.13 -4.54
N LEU A 464 -7.57 -7.86 -3.64
CA LEU A 464 -7.25 -7.56 -2.25
C LEU A 464 -6.47 -8.70 -1.60
N PHE A 465 -6.55 -9.91 -2.14
CA PHE A 465 -5.88 -11.11 -1.64
C PHE A 465 -4.57 -11.44 -2.37
N ASP A 466 -4.09 -10.59 -3.29
CA ASP A 466 -2.83 -10.88 -3.98
C ASP A 466 -1.60 -10.63 -3.10
N ARG A 467 -0.48 -11.23 -3.52
CA ARG A 467 0.81 -11.20 -2.81
C ARG A 467 1.47 -9.81 -2.78
N ASP A 468 1.09 -8.93 -3.70
CA ASP A 468 1.69 -7.61 -3.86
C ASP A 468 0.94 -6.55 -3.00
N VAL A 469 -0.16 -6.93 -2.34
CA VAL A 469 -0.78 -6.15 -1.27
C VAL A 469 0.01 -6.36 0.02
N VAL A 470 0.67 -5.29 0.47
CA VAL A 470 1.37 -5.28 1.76
C VAL A 470 0.36 -5.05 2.87
N HIS A 471 0.29 -5.99 3.81
CA HIS A 471 -0.51 -5.86 5.02
C HIS A 471 0.38 -6.08 6.23
N VAL A 472 0.43 -5.09 7.12
CA VAL A 472 1.08 -5.21 8.43
C VAL A 472 0.01 -5.11 9.50
N ARG A 473 -0.20 -6.22 10.21
CA ARG A 473 -1.21 -6.31 11.27
C ARG A 473 -0.76 -5.58 12.52
N PHE A 474 -1.73 -5.03 13.25
CA PHE A 474 -1.49 -4.54 14.60
C PHE A 474 -1.33 -5.72 15.57
N PRO A 475 -0.62 -5.53 16.70
CA PRO A 475 -0.28 -6.62 17.62
C PRO A 475 -1.46 -7.48 18.05
N ASP A 476 -2.64 -6.88 18.24
CA ASP A 476 -3.85 -7.57 18.70
C ASP A 476 -4.47 -8.51 17.65
N TYR A 477 -4.00 -8.47 16.40
CA TYR A 477 -4.53 -9.23 15.27
C TYR A 477 -3.51 -10.14 14.59
N ILE A 478 -2.32 -10.31 15.18
CA ILE A 478 -1.24 -11.12 14.59
C ILE A 478 -1.61 -12.61 14.48
N ASP A 479 -2.46 -13.10 15.37
CA ASP A 479 -2.92 -14.49 15.38
C ASP A 479 -4.07 -14.76 14.40
N VAL A 480 -4.68 -13.71 13.82
CA VAL A 480 -5.75 -13.84 12.82
C VAL A 480 -5.13 -13.80 11.42
N SER A 481 -5.52 -14.73 10.56
CA SER A 481 -4.97 -14.81 9.21
C SER A 481 -5.27 -13.54 8.40
N GLN A 482 -4.33 -13.10 7.56
CA GLN A 482 -4.54 -11.90 6.73
C GLN A 482 -5.74 -12.06 5.78
N VAL A 483 -5.97 -13.28 5.28
CA VAL A 483 -7.09 -13.60 4.38
C VAL A 483 -8.43 -13.38 5.08
N GLU A 484 -8.57 -13.85 6.32
CA GLU A 484 -9.78 -13.68 7.12
C GLU A 484 -10.06 -12.19 7.41
N LEU A 485 -9.04 -11.44 7.86
CA LEU A 485 -9.16 -10.00 8.11
C LEU A 485 -9.59 -9.23 6.85
N ARG A 486 -9.01 -9.55 5.69
CA ARG A 486 -9.35 -8.89 4.41
C ARG A 486 -10.74 -9.31 3.89
N LYS A 487 -11.17 -10.56 4.13
CA LYS A 487 -12.54 -11.02 3.77
C LYS A 487 -13.63 -10.23 4.49
N ASN A 488 -13.35 -9.73 5.70
CA ASN A 488 -14.26 -8.85 6.43
C ASN A 488 -14.41 -7.48 5.75
N GLU A 489 -13.36 -7.00 5.07
CA GLU A 489 -13.40 -5.72 4.34
C GLU A 489 -14.18 -5.83 3.03
N ALA A 490 -13.96 -6.92 2.29
CA ALA A 490 -14.73 -7.31 1.11
C ALA A 490 -14.52 -8.81 0.83
N LYS A 491 -15.59 -9.51 0.43
CA LYS A 491 -15.50 -10.89 -0.05
C LYS A 491 -14.81 -10.93 -1.41
N ILE A 492 -15.09 -9.92 -2.25
CA ILE A 492 -14.49 -9.73 -3.56
C ILE A 492 -13.99 -8.29 -3.65
N ALA A 493 -12.73 -8.10 -4.01
CA ALA A 493 -12.19 -6.78 -4.32
C ALA A 493 -11.13 -6.95 -5.40
N VAL A 494 -11.51 -6.66 -6.64
CA VAL A 494 -10.69 -6.85 -7.84
C VAL A 494 -10.63 -5.54 -8.61
N TRP A 495 -9.45 -5.13 -9.05
CA TRP A 495 -9.32 -3.88 -9.80
C TRP A 495 -8.20 -3.92 -10.84
N ARG A 496 -8.26 -2.98 -11.78
CA ARG A 496 -7.19 -2.68 -12.73
C ARG A 496 -7.11 -1.18 -12.93
N LEU A 497 -5.89 -0.64 -12.98
CA LEU A 497 -5.66 0.79 -13.18
C LEU A 497 -6.08 1.23 -14.60
N ALA A 498 -6.58 2.46 -14.71
CA ALA A 498 -7.00 3.02 -16.00
C ALA A 498 -5.83 3.28 -16.97
N THR A 499 -4.62 3.41 -16.44
CA THR A 499 -3.37 3.62 -17.20
C THR A 499 -2.80 2.37 -17.84
N GLY A 500 -3.51 1.23 -17.81
CA GLY A 500 -3.14 0.02 -18.55
C GLY A 500 -2.68 0.32 -19.99
N VAL A 501 -3.37 1.23 -20.67
CA VAL A 501 -3.10 1.61 -22.07
C VAL A 501 -1.70 2.16 -22.32
N ALA A 502 -1.06 2.71 -21.30
CA ALA A 502 0.28 3.28 -21.36
C ALA A 502 1.37 2.27 -20.97
N CYS A 503 1.00 1.01 -20.72
CA CYS A 503 1.91 -0.09 -20.44
C CYS A 503 2.53 -0.64 -21.75
N LYS A 504 3.68 -1.34 -21.63
CA LYS A 504 4.42 -1.94 -22.76
C LYS A 504 3.58 -2.91 -23.58
N ALA A 505 2.71 -3.67 -22.93
CA ALA A 505 1.74 -4.54 -23.56
C ALA A 505 0.37 -3.86 -23.57
N PRO A 506 -0.10 -3.33 -24.73
CA PRO A 506 -1.44 -2.77 -24.81
C PRO A 506 -2.48 -3.86 -24.58
N THR A 507 -3.58 -3.53 -23.91
CA THR A 507 -4.79 -4.36 -23.91
C THR A 507 -5.79 -3.85 -24.94
N ASN A 508 -6.72 -4.73 -25.31
CA ASN A 508 -7.81 -4.37 -26.23
C ASN A 508 -8.81 -3.38 -25.61
N ASP A 509 -8.79 -3.23 -24.28
CA ASP A 509 -9.64 -2.33 -23.54
C ASP A 509 -8.84 -1.19 -22.91
N ASN A 510 -9.45 0.00 -22.94
CA ASN A 510 -8.80 1.24 -22.54
C ASN A 510 -9.32 1.78 -21.19
N VAL A 511 -9.82 0.88 -20.34
CA VAL A 511 -10.58 1.24 -19.13
C VAL A 511 -9.98 0.56 -17.91
N GLY A 512 -9.87 1.30 -16.82
CA GLY A 512 -9.69 0.70 -15.51
C GLY A 512 -11.04 0.19 -15.01
N PHE A 513 -11.03 -0.65 -13.99
CA PHE A 513 -12.26 -1.06 -13.34
C PHE A 513 -11.99 -1.41 -11.88
N VAL A 514 -13.05 -1.41 -11.09
CA VAL A 514 -13.08 -1.91 -9.72
C VAL A 514 -14.36 -2.74 -9.57
N VAL A 515 -14.22 -3.95 -9.05
CA VAL A 515 -15.31 -4.80 -8.57
C VAL A 515 -15.10 -4.95 -7.07
N CYS A 516 -16.11 -4.60 -6.27
CA CYS A 516 -16.06 -4.79 -4.82
C CYS A 516 -17.39 -5.38 -4.36
N ASP A 517 -17.38 -6.64 -3.93
CA ASP A 517 -18.55 -7.49 -3.72
C ASP A 517 -19.49 -7.42 -4.94
N SER A 518 -20.76 -7.05 -4.72
CA SER A 518 -21.77 -6.94 -5.78
C SER A 518 -21.69 -5.64 -6.60
N MET A 519 -20.75 -4.74 -6.29
CA MET A 519 -20.63 -3.44 -6.95
C MET A 519 -19.54 -3.44 -8.02
N LEU A 520 -19.91 -3.08 -9.25
CA LEU A 520 -18.99 -2.90 -10.37
C LEU A 520 -18.92 -1.42 -10.79
N THR A 521 -17.69 -0.92 -10.87
CA THR A 521 -17.39 0.44 -11.33
C THR A 521 -16.37 0.41 -12.44
N VAL A 522 -16.75 0.95 -13.59
CA VAL A 522 -15.82 1.16 -14.71
C VAL A 522 -15.15 2.51 -14.56
N LEU A 523 -13.82 2.52 -14.48
CA LEU A 523 -13.01 3.74 -14.47
C LEU A 523 -12.88 4.23 -15.90
N ARG A 524 -13.71 5.21 -16.27
CA ARG A 524 -13.71 5.79 -17.61
C ARG A 524 -12.59 6.82 -17.75
N ARG A 525 -12.15 7.00 -19.01
CA ARG A 525 -11.17 8.01 -19.43
C ARG A 525 -11.56 9.41 -18.98
#